data_AF-A0A2L2Z8E7-F1
#
_entry.id   AF-A0A2L2Z8E7-F1
#
_cell.length_a   1.000
_cell.length_b   1.000
_cell.length_c   1.000
_cell.angle_alpha   90.00
_cell.angle_beta   90.00
_cell.angle_gamma   90.00
#
_symmetry.space_group_name_H-M   'P 1'
#
loop_
_entity.id
_entity.type
_entity.pdbx_description
1 polymer ?
#
loop_
_entity_poly.entity_id
_entity_poly.type
_entity_poly.pdbx_seq_one_letter_code
_entity_poly.pdbx_strand_id
1 'polypeptide(L)' 'CAKFKDFYMLSPTWPILRIVFMDAGFPIDHSFRYWNAPTCDFNFIGMMEELDYAPEDSVIFLHACAHNPTCVDPTQEQWK' A
#
# COMPACT_ATOMS: atom_id res chain seq x y z
N CYS A 1 14.66 -16.60 5.66
CA CYS A 1 13.66 -15.78 6.38
C CYS A 1 13.80 -14.34 5.91
N ALA A 2 12.72 -13.65 5.57
CA ALA A 2 12.81 -12.28 5.05
C ALA A 2 13.58 -11.39 6.05
N LYS A 3 14.42 -10.49 5.52
CA LYS A 3 15.19 -9.55 6.34
C LYS A 3 14.27 -8.53 7.03
N PHE A 4 13.13 -8.24 6.41
CA PHE A 4 12.10 -7.32 6.89
C PHE A 4 10.92 -8.11 7.44
N LYS A 5 10.24 -7.55 8.45
CA LYS A 5 9.13 -8.21 9.14
C LYS A 5 7.77 -7.65 8.72
N ASP A 6 7.71 -6.33 8.60
CA ASP A 6 6.50 -5.57 8.32
C ASP A 6 6.38 -5.28 6.83
N PHE A 7 5.20 -5.55 6.28
CA PHE A 7 4.83 -5.08 4.95
C PHE A 7 3.49 -4.34 4.99
N TYR A 8 3.38 -3.31 4.18
CA TYR A 8 2.23 -2.43 4.09
C TYR A 8 1.64 -2.53 2.69
N MET A 9 0.34 -2.80 2.61
CA MET A 9 -0.40 -2.84 1.36
C MET A 9 -1.50 -1.79 1.31
N LEU A 10 -1.55 -1.08 0.20
CA LEU A 10 -2.69 -0.22 -0.14
C LEU A 10 -4.04 -0.97 -0.07
N SER A 11 -5.06 -0.27 0.39
CA SER A 11 -6.41 -0.78 0.57
C SER A 11 -7.43 0.08 -0.21
N PRO A 12 -8.21 -0.55 -1.12
CA PRO A 12 -8.15 -1.95 -1.55
C PRO A 12 -6.97 -2.22 -2.49
N THR A 13 -6.57 -3.49 -2.67
CA THR A 13 -5.58 -3.95 -3.65
C THR A 13 -5.94 -5.35 -4.16
N TRP A 14 -5.24 -5.85 -5.19
CA TRP A 14 -5.42 -7.20 -5.71
C TRP A 14 -5.12 -8.28 -4.64
N PRO A 15 -6.08 -9.13 -4.24
CA PRO A 15 -5.95 -9.96 -3.02
C PRO A 15 -4.77 -10.93 -2.99
N ILE A 16 -4.30 -11.40 -4.15
CA ILE A 16 -3.20 -12.37 -4.23
C ILE A 16 -1.87 -11.82 -3.73
N LEU A 17 -1.71 -10.49 -3.71
CA LEU A 17 -0.47 -9.86 -3.28
C LEU A 17 -0.14 -10.18 -1.82
N ARG A 18 -1.15 -10.23 -0.94
CA ARG A 18 -0.96 -10.61 0.47
C ARG A 18 -0.39 -12.02 0.60
N ILE A 19 -0.93 -12.97 -0.16
CA ILE A 19 -0.47 -14.36 -0.17
C ILE A 19 0.99 -14.43 -0.60
N VAL A 20 1.36 -13.72 -1.67
CA VAL A 20 2.74 -13.70 -2.17
C VAL A 20 3.72 -13.15 -1.13
N PHE A 21 3.35 -12.08 -0.40
CA PHE A 21 4.20 -11.52 0.65
C PHE A 21 4.32 -12.45 1.86
N MET A 22 3.22 -13.05 2.29
CA MET A 22 3.24 -14.03 3.38
C MET A 22 4.12 -15.24 3.01
N ASP A 23 3.99 -15.78 1.79
CA ASP A 23 4.80 -16.90 1.29
C ASP A 23 6.28 -16.52 1.11
N ALA A 24 6.57 -15.26 0.75
CA ALA A 24 7.93 -14.73 0.71
C ALA A 24 8.56 -14.53 2.10
N GLY A 25 7.79 -14.77 3.16
CA GLY A 25 8.26 -14.79 4.55
C GLY A 25 8.21 -13.43 5.23
N PHE A 26 7.29 -12.53 4.82
CA PHE A 26 6.95 -11.30 5.53
C PHE A 26 5.79 -11.58 6.50
N PRO A 27 6.05 -11.75 7.81
CA PRO A 27 5.06 -12.27 8.75
C PRO A 27 4.02 -11.25 9.22
N ILE A 28 4.22 -9.95 9.03
CA ILE A 28 3.35 -8.90 9.58
C ILE A 28 2.72 -8.09 8.44
N ASP A 29 1.42 -8.31 8.22
CA ASP A 29 0.59 -7.62 7.22
C ASP A 29 -0.04 -6.36 7.84
N HIS A 30 0.22 -5.21 7.21
CA HIS A 30 -0.43 -3.94 7.49
C HIS A 30 -1.13 -3.43 6.24
N SER A 31 -2.14 -2.58 6.43
CA SER A 31 -2.83 -1.94 5.33
C SER A 31 -2.85 -0.43 5.48
N PHE A 32 -2.77 0.29 4.35
CA PHE A 32 -2.93 1.73 4.33
C PHE A 32 -4.02 2.20 3.36
N ARG A 33 -4.63 3.33 3.68
CA ARG A 33 -5.70 4.00 2.96
C ARG A 33 -5.15 4.50 1.63
N TYR A 34 -5.71 3.97 0.56
CA TYR A 34 -5.38 4.37 -0.80
C TYR A 34 -6.59 4.96 -1.52
N TRP A 35 -7.78 4.41 -1.29
CA TRP A 35 -9.00 4.83 -1.96
C TRP A 35 -9.93 5.64 -1.05
N ASN A 36 -10.41 6.77 -1.54
CA ASN A 36 -11.47 7.54 -0.91
C ASN A 36 -12.81 7.20 -1.58
N ALA A 37 -13.60 6.33 -0.94
CA ALA A 37 -14.87 5.86 -1.51
C ALA A 37 -15.90 6.98 -1.75
N PRO A 38 -16.07 7.98 -0.86
CA PRO A 38 -16.92 9.14 -1.13
C PRO A 38 -16.57 9.94 -2.39
N THR A 39 -15.28 10.14 -2.68
CA THR A 39 -14.84 10.96 -3.83
C THR A 39 -14.50 10.14 -5.06
N CYS A 40 -14.45 8.81 -4.93
CA CYS A 40 -13.93 7.90 -5.94
C CYS A 40 -12.55 8.33 -6.45
N ASP A 41 -11.66 8.72 -5.53
CA ASP A 41 -10.34 9.25 -5.86
C ASP A 41 -9.25 8.72 -4.91
N PHE A 42 -8.00 9.01 -5.23
CA PHE A 42 -6.84 8.66 -4.43
C PHE A 42 -6.81 9.43 -3.10
N ASN A 43 -6.73 8.69 -2.00
CA ASN A 43 -6.67 9.23 -0.64
C ASN A 43 -5.23 9.57 -0.23
N PHE A 44 -4.66 10.61 -0.83
CA PHE A 44 -3.27 11.01 -0.56
C PHE A 44 -3.02 11.32 0.93
N ILE A 45 -3.90 12.10 1.57
CA ILE A 45 -3.74 12.48 2.98
C ILE A 45 -3.78 11.24 3.87
N GLY A 46 -4.78 10.36 3.67
CA GLY A 46 -4.90 9.15 4.47
C GLY A 46 -3.72 8.19 4.30
N MET A 47 -3.18 8.08 3.08
CA MET A 47 -1.97 7.31 2.81
C MET A 47 -0.78 7.88 3.59
N MET A 48 -0.53 9.18 3.47
CA MET A 48 0.64 9.81 4.11
C MET A 48 0.59 9.73 5.64
N GLU A 49 -0.58 9.91 6.24
CA GLU A 49 -0.77 9.76 7.69
C GLU A 49 -0.34 8.37 8.19
N GLU A 50 -0.66 7.29 7.47
CA GLU A 50 -0.31 5.94 7.91
C GLU A 50 1.14 5.57 7.60
N LEU A 51 1.68 6.07 6.48
CA LEU A 51 3.09 5.89 6.15
C LEU A 51 4.01 6.64 7.13
N ASP A 52 3.57 7.76 7.70
CA ASP A 52 4.32 8.50 8.74
C ASP A 52 4.47 7.71 10.05
N TYR A 53 3.53 6.78 10.32
CA TYR A 53 3.60 5.88 11.47
C TYR A 53 4.24 4.53 11.16
N ALA A 54 4.65 4.27 9.91
CA ALA A 54 5.29 3.02 9.55
C ALA A 54 6.67 2.91 10.23
N PRO A 55 6.98 1.81 10.93
CA PRO A 55 8.29 1.60 11.53
C PRO A 55 9.41 1.67 10.49
N GLU A 56 10.62 2.05 10.91
CA GLU A 56 11.82 1.89 10.09
C GLU A 56 11.96 0.45 9.57
N ASP A 57 12.56 0.30 8.39
CA ASP A 57 12.71 -0.99 7.69
C ASP A 57 11.39 -1.69 7.29
N SER A 58 10.27 -0.97 7.25
CA SER A 58 9.01 -1.46 6.67
C SER A 58 9.06 -1.54 5.14
N VAL A 59 8.45 -2.57 4.55
CA VAL A 59 8.29 -2.67 3.09
C VAL A 59 6.93 -2.14 2.67
N ILE A 60 6.93 -1.11 1.82
CA ILE A 60 5.69 -0.53 1.27
C ILE A 60 5.45 -1.07 -0.14
N PHE A 61 4.33 -1.75 -0.35
CA PHE A 61 3.91 -2.17 -1.68
C PHE A 61 3.09 -1.07 -2.34
N LEU A 62 3.50 -0.62 -3.52
CA LEU A 62 2.79 0.35 -4.35
C LEU A 62 2.60 -0.18 -5.76
N HIS A 63 1.44 0.07 -6.36
CA HIS A 63 1.27 -0.09 -7.80
C HIS A 63 1.95 1.09 -8.47
N ALA A 64 2.85 0.82 -9.42
CA ALA A 64 3.50 1.88 -10.19
C ALA A 64 2.49 2.66 -11.05
N CYS A 65 1.46 1.98 -11.56
CA CYS A 65 0.34 2.53 -12.31
C CYS A 65 -0.79 1.50 -12.43
N ALA A 66 -1.90 1.93 -13.04
CA ALA A 66 -3.07 1.11 -13.36
C ALA A 66 -3.56 0.32 -12.14
N HIS A 67 -3.72 1.03 -11.01
CA HIS A 67 -4.07 0.43 -9.74
C HIS A 67 -5.26 -0.54 -9.85
N ASN A 68 -5.05 -1.77 -9.40
CA ASN A 68 -6.12 -2.78 -9.32
C ASN A 68 -6.60 -2.90 -7.87
N PRO A 69 -7.88 -2.59 -7.55
CA PRO A 69 -9.02 -2.60 -8.48
C PRO A 69 -9.60 -1.22 -8.88
N THR A 70 -9.05 -0.11 -8.40
CA THR A 70 -9.76 1.19 -8.52
C THR A 70 -9.50 1.95 -9.82
N CYS A 71 -8.44 1.59 -10.55
CA CYS A 71 -7.93 2.30 -11.73
C CYS A 71 -7.62 3.79 -11.50
N VAL A 72 -7.36 4.17 -10.25
CA VAL A 72 -6.98 5.53 -9.87
C VAL A 72 -5.57 5.51 -9.33
N ASP A 73 -4.71 6.33 -9.91
CA ASP A 73 -3.28 6.40 -9.61
C ASP A 73 -2.90 7.78 -9.05
N PRO A 74 -1.83 7.90 -8.24
CA PRO A 74 -1.31 9.19 -7.82
C PRO A 74 -0.80 10.00 -9.01
N THR A 75 -1.01 11.32 -8.94
CA THR A 75 -0.39 12.26 -9.87
C THR A 75 1.14 12.29 -9.70
N GLN A 76 1.85 12.81 -10.70
CA GLN A 76 3.31 12.95 -10.61
C GLN A 76 3.76 13.85 -9.44
N GLU A 77 2.96 14.85 -9.08
CA GLU A 77 3.28 15.72 -7.94
C GLU A 77 3.05 14.99 -6.61
N GLN A 78 2.06 14.09 -6.52
CA GLN A 78 1.87 13.25 -5.32
C GLN A 78 2.94 12.16 -5.16
N TRP A 79 3.62 11.80 -6.24
CA TRP A 79 4.74 10.85 -6.20
C TRP A 79 6.06 11.46 -5.70
N LYS A 80 6.18 12.80 -5.73
CA LYS A 80 7.39 13.54 -5.33
C LYS A 80 7.35 13.90 -3.85
#